data_AF-A0A453HJM0-F1
#
_entry.id   AF-A0A453HJM0-F1
#
_cell.length_a   1.000
_cell.length_b   1.000
_cell.length_c   1.000
_cell.angle_alpha   90.00
_cell.angle_beta   90.00
_cell.angle_gamma   90.00
#
_symmetry.space_group_name_H-M   'P 1'
#
loop_
_entity.id
_entity.type
_entity.pdbx_description
1 polymer ?
#
loop_
_entity_poly.entity_id
_entity_poly.type
_entity_poly.pdbx_seq_one_letter_code
_entity_poly.pdbx_strand_id
1 'polypeptide(L)'
;MGALLCRSLKCMKLLIKGGADVNRMTSLLMTPLVFTAGRKDYTNFMQFLLKAGADPNIPDGFGRLPIEHAARRDCMEQVEMLFPLTSAIPSIPNWSIDGIISYEKFESAKPLDQRHLERAKAIFKSQADYAFRLKD
;
A
#
# COMPACT_ATOMS: atom_id res chain seq x y z
N MET A 1 -0.12 7.29 9.97
CA MET A 1 -1.32 6.44 9.82
C MET A 1 -2.57 6.87 10.59
N GLY A 2 -2.47 7.43 11.80
CA GLY A 2 -3.67 7.77 12.60
C GLY A 2 -4.75 8.56 11.84
N ALA A 3 -4.37 9.58 11.04
CA ALA A 3 -5.32 10.35 10.24
C ALA A 3 -6.05 9.54 9.15
N LEU A 4 -5.42 8.50 8.61
CA LEU A 4 -6.03 7.59 7.63
C LEU A 4 -6.99 6.61 8.33
N LEU A 5 -6.64 6.13 9.53
CA LEU A 5 -7.53 5.28 10.33
C LEU A 5 -8.80 6.01 10.74
N CYS A 6 -8.69 7.28 11.12
CA CYS A 6 -9.83 8.15 11.44
C CYS A 6 -10.46 8.82 10.21
N ARG A 7 -10.03 8.48 8.98
CA ARG A 7 -10.53 9.05 7.71
C ARG A 7 -10.63 10.57 7.72
N SER A 8 -9.64 11.25 8.29
CA SER A 8 -9.63 12.71 8.41
C SER A 8 -8.62 13.35 7.46
N LEU A 9 -9.13 13.88 6.35
CA LEU A 9 -8.31 14.62 5.38
C LEU A 9 -7.70 15.89 6.03
N LYS A 10 -8.44 16.52 6.96
CA LYS A 10 -7.97 17.69 7.71
C LYS A 10 -6.76 17.33 8.58
N CYS A 11 -6.84 16.25 9.35
CA CYS A 11 -5.71 15.80 10.18
C CYS A 11 -4.51 15.41 9.31
N MET A 12 -4.74 14.72 8.19
CA MET A 12 -3.65 14.33 7.29
C MET A 12 -2.93 15.56 6.69
N LYS A 13 -3.69 16.57 6.26
CA LYS A 13 -3.15 17.85 5.79
C LYS A 13 -2.27 18.54 6.85
N LEU A 14 -2.74 18.59 8.09
CA LEU A 14 -2.01 19.21 9.20
C LEU A 14 -0.72 18.44 9.52
N LEU A 15 -0.78 17.11 9.55
CA LEU A 15 0.39 16.27 9.80
C LEU A 15 1.47 16.47 8.73
N ILE A 16 1.10 16.44 7.45
CA ILE A 16 2.04 16.63 6.35
C ILE A 16 2.60 18.06 6.34
N LYS A 17 1.78 19.09 6.62
CA LYS A 17 2.28 20.46 6.83
C LYS A 17 3.26 20.58 8.00
N GLY A 18 3.07 19.76 9.03
CA GLY A 18 3.97 19.68 10.19
C GLY A 18 5.26 18.89 9.92
N GLY A 19 5.54 18.50 8.68
CA GLY A 19 6.75 17.76 8.32
C GLY A 19 6.65 16.25 8.51
N ALA A 20 5.44 15.70 8.66
CA ALA A 20 5.27 14.25 8.65
C ALA A 20 5.72 13.67 7.30
N ASP A 21 6.64 12.72 7.35
CA ASP A 21 7.11 11.99 6.17
C ASP A 21 5.97 11.17 5.54
N VAL A 22 5.63 11.53 4.31
CA VAL A 22 4.55 10.94 3.51
C VAL A 22 4.84 9.49 3.09
N ASN A 23 6.11 9.09 3.08
CA ASN A 23 6.57 7.75 2.69
C ASN A 23 6.89 6.86 3.89
N ARG A 24 6.77 7.40 5.12
CA ARG A 24 7.11 6.67 6.35
C ARG A 24 6.29 5.39 6.48
N MET A 25 6.99 4.25 6.51
CA MET A 25 6.36 2.94 6.72
C MET A 25 5.90 2.77 8.18
N THR A 26 4.79 2.03 8.33
CA THR A 26 4.30 1.56 9.63
C THR A 26 5.10 0.37 10.15
N SER A 27 4.79 -0.08 11.37
CA SER A 27 5.28 -1.36 11.92
C SER A 27 4.86 -2.58 11.09
N LEU A 28 3.80 -2.46 10.29
CA LEU A 28 3.36 -3.49 9.34
C LEU A 28 4.06 -3.38 7.98
N LEU A 29 5.11 -2.56 7.89
CA LEU A 29 5.84 -2.30 6.65
C LEU A 29 4.91 -1.81 5.53
N MET A 30 3.95 -0.94 5.85
CA MET A 30 3.08 -0.30 4.85
C MET A 30 3.31 1.20 4.85
N THR A 31 3.46 1.80 3.66
CA THR A 31 3.39 3.26 3.49
C THR A 31 1.93 3.74 3.57
N PRO A 32 1.69 5.05 3.80
CA PRO A 32 0.36 5.64 3.69
C PRO A 32 -0.31 5.35 2.34
N LEU A 33 0.47 5.37 1.25
CA LEU A 33 -0.05 5.15 -0.11
C LEU A 33 -0.51 3.69 -0.32
N VAL A 34 0.30 2.71 0.10
CA VAL A 34 -0.11 1.28 0.11
C VAL A 34 -1.41 1.10 0.91
N PHE A 35 -1.50 1.73 2.08
CA PHE A 35 -2.70 1.59 2.92
C PHE A 35 -3.96 2.15 2.24
N THR A 36 -3.84 3.27 1.52
CA THR A 36 -4.98 3.83 0.76
C THR A 36 -5.38 2.97 -0.42
N ALA A 37 -4.42 2.40 -1.16
CA ALA A 37 -4.69 1.59 -2.34
C ALA A 37 -5.44 0.28 -2.03
N GLY A 38 -5.38 -0.19 -0.79
CA GLY A 38 -6.19 -1.32 -0.33
C GLY A 38 -7.68 -1.00 -0.09
N ARG A 39 -8.13 0.25 -0.27
CA ARG A 39 -9.47 0.73 0.12
C ARG A 39 -10.08 1.63 -0.96
N LYS A 40 -11.16 1.17 -1.60
CA LYS A 40 -11.83 1.89 -2.70
C LYS A 40 -12.27 3.31 -2.32
N ASP A 41 -12.71 3.50 -1.08
CA ASP A 41 -13.24 4.76 -0.57
C ASP A 41 -12.17 5.76 -0.09
N TYR A 42 -10.90 5.51 -0.42
CA TYR A 42 -9.75 6.35 -0.04
C TYR A 42 -9.12 7.07 -1.24
N THR A 43 -9.79 7.13 -2.40
CA THR A 43 -9.30 7.83 -3.60
C THR A 43 -8.88 9.27 -3.32
N ASN A 44 -9.66 10.03 -2.53
CA ASN A 44 -9.31 11.40 -2.13
C ASN A 44 -8.05 11.49 -1.25
N PHE A 45 -7.82 10.51 -0.38
CA PHE A 45 -6.60 10.40 0.41
C PHE A 45 -5.39 10.05 -0.47
N MET A 46 -5.56 9.10 -1.38
CA MET A 46 -4.54 8.72 -2.36
C MET A 46 -4.13 9.93 -3.20
N GLN A 47 -5.10 10.65 -3.78
CA GLN A 47 -4.82 11.85 -4.56
C GLN A 47 -4.05 12.90 -3.75
N PHE A 48 -4.41 13.10 -2.47
CA PHE A 48 -3.70 14.03 -1.61
C PHE A 48 -2.26 13.57 -1.31
N LEU A 49 -2.06 12.29 -1.00
CA LEU A 49 -0.73 11.73 -0.73
C LEU A 49 0.17 11.84 -1.95
N LEU A 50 -0.32 11.50 -3.15
CA LEU A 50 0.42 11.65 -4.40
C LEU A 50 0.80 13.11 -4.64
N LYS A 51 -0.13 14.07 -4.46
CA LYS A 51 0.15 15.51 -4.54
C LYS A 51 1.18 15.98 -3.50
N ALA A 52 1.28 15.29 -2.36
CA ALA A 52 2.24 15.58 -1.31
C ALA A 52 3.60 14.89 -1.52
N GLY A 53 3.83 14.22 -2.66
CA GLY A 53 5.10 13.56 -2.99
C GLY A 53 5.22 12.13 -2.47
N ALA A 54 4.09 11.45 -2.20
CA ALA A 54 4.12 10.01 -1.93
C ALA A 54 4.67 9.24 -3.14
N ASP A 55 5.66 8.37 -2.90
CA ASP A 55 6.28 7.54 -3.93
C ASP A 55 5.45 6.26 -4.14
N PRO A 56 4.85 6.06 -5.34
CA PRO A 56 4.08 4.86 -5.67
C PRO A 56 4.95 3.62 -5.94
N ASN A 57 6.27 3.74 -5.91
CA ASN A 57 7.21 2.63 -6.14
C ASN A 57 7.76 2.03 -4.84
N ILE A 58 7.27 2.46 -3.67
CA ILE A 58 7.65 1.87 -2.38
C ILE A 58 6.73 0.68 -2.08
N PRO A 59 7.26 -0.56 -2.03
CA PRO A 59 6.45 -1.74 -1.75
C PRO A 59 6.12 -1.87 -0.25
N ASP A 60 5.10 -2.67 0.04
CA ASP A 60 4.82 -3.15 1.39
C ASP A 60 5.82 -4.24 1.85
N GLY A 61 5.68 -4.72 3.09
CA GLY A 61 6.50 -5.81 3.63
C GLY A 61 6.41 -7.14 2.88
N PHE A 62 5.45 -7.30 1.96
CA PHE A 62 5.34 -8.46 1.09
C PHE A 62 6.02 -8.25 -0.26
N GLY A 63 6.50 -7.03 -0.55
CA GLY A 63 7.10 -6.66 -1.83
C GLY A 63 6.07 -6.15 -2.84
N ARG A 64 4.83 -5.84 -2.41
CA ARG A 64 3.77 -5.38 -3.30
C ARG A 64 3.65 -3.87 -3.34
N LEU A 65 3.55 -3.32 -4.54
CA LEU A 65 3.35 -1.90 -4.78
C LEU A 65 1.89 -1.48 -4.55
N PRO A 66 1.64 -0.19 -4.26
CA PRO A 66 0.29 0.39 -4.20
C PRO A 66 -0.60 0.01 -5.39
N ILE A 67 -0.07 0.01 -6.62
CA ILE A 67 -0.87 -0.29 -7.82
C ILE A 67 -1.40 -1.73 -7.82
N GLU A 68 -0.62 -2.68 -7.29
CA GLU A 68 -1.03 -4.09 -7.17
C GLU A 68 -2.14 -4.26 -6.12
N HIS A 69 -2.14 -3.44 -5.05
CA HIS A 69 -3.23 -3.41 -4.06
C HIS A 69 -4.52 -2.85 -4.66
N ALA A 70 -4.43 -1.76 -5.42
CA ALA A 70 -5.59 -1.17 -6.11
C ALA A 70 -6.19 -2.14 -7.13
N ALA A 71 -5.34 -2.83 -7.89
CA ALA A 71 -5.71 -3.82 -8.88
C ALA A 71 -6.38 -5.05 -8.26
N ARG A 72 -5.83 -5.62 -7.17
CA ARG A 72 -6.47 -6.73 -6.41
C ARG A 72 -7.85 -6.37 -5.88
N ARG A 73 -8.10 -5.09 -5.58
CA ARG A 73 -9.40 -4.61 -5.12
C ARG A 73 -10.36 -4.30 -6.25
N ASP A 74 -9.94 -4.40 -7.51
CA ASP A 74 -10.74 -4.01 -8.67
C ASP A 74 -11.19 -2.54 -8.56
N CYS A 75 -10.23 -1.67 -8.22
CA CYS A 75 -10.43 -0.23 -8.09
C CYS A 75 -9.75 0.49 -9.27
N MET A 76 -10.45 0.51 -10.42
CA MET A 76 -9.96 1.08 -11.66
C MET A 76 -9.45 2.52 -11.51
N GLU A 77 -10.23 3.39 -10.86
CA GLU A 77 -9.86 4.78 -10.59
C GLU A 77 -8.50 4.91 -9.86
N GLN A 78 -8.22 4.04 -8.90
CA GLN A 78 -6.95 4.04 -8.18
C GLN A 78 -5.79 3.50 -9.01
N VAL A 79 -6.04 2.49 -9.84
CA VAL A 79 -5.04 1.99 -10.80
C VAL A 79 -4.70 3.08 -11.82
N GLU A 80 -5.70 3.79 -12.35
CA GLU A 80 -5.51 4.91 -13.27
C GLU A 80 -4.68 6.05 -12.67
N MET A 81 -4.91 6.41 -11.40
CA MET A 81 -4.11 7.42 -10.72
C MET A 81 -2.65 7.00 -10.51
N LEU A 82 -2.40 5.72 -10.22
CA LEU A 82 -1.07 5.21 -9.91
C LEU A 82 -0.26 4.84 -11.16
N PHE A 83 -0.92 4.37 -12.22
CA PHE A 83 -0.30 3.88 -13.44
C PHE A 83 0.74 4.83 -14.06
N PRO A 84 0.45 6.13 -14.29
CA PRO A 84 1.44 7.02 -14.90
C PRO A 84 2.62 7.37 -13.99
N LEU A 85 2.53 7.06 -12.69
CA LEU A 85 3.55 7.38 -11.69
C LEU A 85 4.35 6.14 -11.25
N THR A 86 3.94 4.94 -11.69
CA THR A 86 4.53 3.67 -11.26
C THR A 86 5.40 3.09 -12.36
N SER A 87 6.60 2.64 -12.00
CA SER A 87 7.48 1.92 -12.91
C SER A 87 6.89 0.56 -13.28
N ALA A 88 7.09 0.12 -14.52
CA ALA A 88 6.60 -1.17 -14.97
C ALA A 88 7.13 -2.30 -14.09
N ILE A 89 6.22 -3.15 -13.61
CA ILE A 89 6.55 -4.30 -12.77
C ILE A 89 6.95 -5.46 -13.70
N PRO A 90 8.20 -5.97 -13.64
CA PRO A 90 8.68 -6.98 -14.60
C PRO A 90 7.89 -8.30 -14.59
N SER A 91 7.23 -8.63 -13.47
CA SER A 91 6.39 -9.83 -13.38
C SER A 91 5.04 -9.70 -14.08
N ILE A 92 4.60 -8.48 -14.44
CA ILE A 92 3.33 -8.25 -15.12
C ILE A 92 3.59 -8.15 -16.64
N PRO A 93 3.23 -9.18 -17.44
CA PRO A 93 3.59 -9.22 -18.85
C PRO A 93 2.83 -8.21 -19.73
N ASN A 94 1.61 -7.83 -19.33
CA ASN A 94 0.80 -6.81 -19.99
C ASN A 94 0.73 -5.56 -19.10
N TRP A 95 1.64 -4.61 -19.33
CA TRP A 95 1.68 -3.35 -18.58
C TRP A 95 0.65 -2.33 -19.11
N SER A 96 -0.62 -2.65 -18.91
CA SER A 96 -1.76 -1.77 -19.14
C SER A 96 -2.68 -1.82 -17.91
N ILE A 97 -3.59 -0.86 -17.75
CA ILE A 97 -4.53 -0.84 -16.62
C ILE A 97 -5.29 -2.18 -16.53
N ASP A 98 -5.86 -2.64 -17.64
CA ASP A 98 -6.58 -3.91 -17.71
C ASP A 98 -5.65 -5.12 -17.50
N GLY A 99 -4.43 -5.05 -18.02
CA GLY A 99 -3.43 -6.11 -17.86
C GLY A 99 -3.01 -6.30 -16.40
N ILE A 100 -2.78 -5.21 -15.68
CA ILE A 100 -2.44 -5.21 -14.26
C ILE A 100 -3.62 -5.75 -13.44
N ILE A 101 -4.85 -5.26 -13.68
CA ILE A 101 -6.05 -5.74 -12.96
C ILE A 101 -6.27 -7.24 -13.21
N SER A 102 -6.15 -7.69 -14.45
CA SER A 102 -6.35 -9.10 -14.82
C SER A 102 -5.27 -10.01 -14.23
N TYR A 103 -4.00 -9.58 -14.30
CA TYR A 103 -2.88 -10.32 -13.71
C TYR A 103 -3.03 -10.45 -12.20
N GLU A 104 -3.36 -9.37 -11.50
CA GLU A 104 -3.53 -9.38 -10.04
C GLU A 104 -4.74 -10.21 -9.58
N LYS A 105 -5.83 -10.20 -10.35
CA LYS A 105 -6.96 -11.13 -10.12
C LYS A 105 -6.49 -12.58 -10.21
N PHE A 106 -5.74 -12.93 -11.26
CA PHE A 106 -5.19 -14.28 -11.42
C PHE A 106 -4.21 -14.66 -10.30
N GLU A 107 -3.25 -13.80 -9.96
CA GLU A 107 -2.29 -14.04 -8.89
C GLU A 107 -2.96 -14.19 -7.52
N SER A 108 -3.97 -13.37 -7.22
CA SER A 108 -4.72 -13.44 -5.96
C SER A 108 -5.55 -14.71 -5.79
N ALA A 109 -5.92 -15.36 -6.90
CA ALA A 109 -6.63 -16.63 -6.89
C ALA A 109 -5.73 -17.84 -6.59
N LYS A 110 -4.40 -17.68 -6.69
CA LYS A 110 -3.46 -18.74 -6.33
C LYS A 110 -3.45 -18.93 -4.81
N PRO A 111 -3.22 -20.16 -4.33
CA PRO A 111 -2.92 -20.38 -2.92
C PRO A 111 -1.78 -19.47 -2.49
N LEU A 112 -1.87 -18.93 -1.28
CA LEU A 112 -0.84 -18.07 -0.71
C LEU A 112 0.51 -18.80 -0.81
N ASP A 113 1.46 -18.26 -1.59
CA ASP A 113 2.81 -18.86 -1.71
C ASP A 113 3.39 -19.04 -0.30
N GLN A 114 3.96 -20.22 -0.03
CA GLN A 114 4.64 -20.54 1.23
C GLN A 114 5.61 -19.43 1.64
N ARG A 115 6.29 -18.78 0.67
CA ARG A 115 7.17 -17.64 0.95
C ARG A 115 6.44 -16.42 1.51
N HIS A 116 5.25 -16.11 0.99
CA HIS A 116 4.42 -15.02 1.53
C HIS A 116 3.89 -15.36 2.92
N LEU A 117 3.54 -16.62 3.16
CA LEU A 117 3.11 -17.09 4.48
C LEU A 117 4.23 -16.96 5.53
N GLU A 118 5.45 -17.40 5.20
CA GLU A 118 6.59 -17.27 6.11
C GLU A 118 6.98 -15.81 6.35
N ARG A 119 6.92 -14.95 5.32
CA ARG A 119 7.08 -13.49 5.50
C ARG A 119 6.01 -12.91 6.43
N ALA A 120 4.75 -13.28 6.25
CA ALA A 120 3.66 -12.82 7.11
C ALA A 120 3.92 -13.23 8.57
N LYS A 121 4.23 -14.52 8.81
CA LYS A 121 4.57 -15.03 10.14
C LYS A 121 5.74 -14.27 10.76
N ALA A 122 6.80 -14.00 9.99
CA ALA A 122 7.96 -13.27 10.48
C ALA A 122 7.62 -11.82 10.87
N ILE A 123 6.85 -11.11 10.05
CA ILE A 123 6.40 -9.73 10.35
C ILE A 123 5.56 -9.72 11.63
N PHE A 124 4.57 -10.60 11.74
CA PHE A 124 3.70 -10.66 12.93
C PHE A 124 4.46 -11.09 14.19
N LYS A 125 5.40 -12.04 14.08
CA LYS A 125 6.26 -12.45 15.20
C LYS A 125 7.13 -11.29 15.68
N SER A 126 7.82 -10.59 14.77
CA SER A 126 8.63 -9.43 15.11
C SER A 126 7.82 -8.33 15.81
N GLN A 127 6.57 -8.13 15.38
CA GLN A 127 5.68 -7.15 16.01
C GLN A 127 5.23 -7.59 17.41
N ALA A 128 4.90 -8.87 17.60
CA ALA A 128 4.56 -9.42 18.89
C ALA A 128 5.73 -9.28 19.89
N ASP A 129 6.94 -9.63 19.46
CA ASP A 129 8.15 -9.51 20.27
C ASP A 129 8.45 -8.05 20.64
N TYR A 130 8.25 -7.11 19.70
CA TYR A 130 8.40 -5.68 19.97
C TYR A 130 7.38 -5.17 20.98
N ALA A 131 6.10 -5.57 20.84
CA ALA A 131 5.04 -5.15 21.75
C ALA A 131 5.22 -5.72 23.17
N PHE A 132 5.81 -6.90 23.31
CA PHE A 132 6.12 -7.50 24.62
C PHE A 132 7.21 -6.71 25.34
N ARG A 133 8.30 -6.35 24.65
CA ARG A 133 9.42 -5.58 25.21
C ARG A 133 9.08 -4.15 25.66
N LEU A 134 7.96 -3.58 25.22
CA LEU A 134 7.50 -2.25 25.64
C LEU A 134 6.63 -2.29 26.91
N LYS A 135 6.30 -3.48 27.42
CA LYS A 135 5.49 -3.67 28.63
C LYS A 135 6.32 -3.96 29.89
N ASP A 136 7.63 -4.08 29.74
CA ASP A 136 8.63 -4.20 30.81
C ASP A 136 9.37 -2.86 30.99
#